data_AF-A0AAV6KPJ1-F1
#
_entry.id   AF-A0AAV6KPJ1-F1
#
_cell.length_a   1.000
_cell.length_b   1.000
_cell.length_c   1.000
_cell.angle_alpha   90.00
_cell.angle_beta   90.00
_cell.angle_gamma   90.00
#
_symmetry.space_group_name_H-M   'P 1'
#
loop_
_entity.id
_entity.type
_entity.pdbx_description
1 polymer ?
#
loop_
_entity_poly.entity_id
_entity_poly.type
_entity_poly.pdbx_seq_one_letter_code
_entity_poly.pdbx_strand_id
1 'polypeptide(L)'
;MATTTKKTLLFTPPLLFLSPPPNFLRLAPDSGDQLLRPPLETILLDGKVHRSLARAGKVRGQTPKVTKQDKKKKPSGRAHKRMQYDRRFVTASNHNLLIF
;
A
#
# COMPACT_ATOMS: atom_id res chain seq x y z
N MET A 1 -33.14 14.02 46.83
CA MET A 1 -33.22 12.98 45.78
C MET A 1 -31.94 13.04 44.98
N ALA A 2 -30.95 12.20 45.35
CA ALA A 2 -29.58 12.32 44.88
C ALA A 2 -29.19 11.12 44.00
N THR A 3 -28.85 11.46 42.76
CA THR A 3 -27.81 10.90 41.87
C THR A 3 -27.47 9.40 41.94
N THR A 4 -27.80 8.67 40.87
CA THR A 4 -27.33 7.31 40.58
C THR A 4 -25.91 7.30 39.98
N THR A 5 -24.94 6.81 40.76
CA THR A 5 -23.54 6.57 40.36
C THR A 5 -23.39 5.17 39.76
N LYS A 6 -22.91 5.06 38.51
CA LYS A 6 -22.68 3.76 37.85
C LYS A 6 -21.39 3.13 38.38
N LYS A 7 -21.54 1.91 38.89
CA LYS A 7 -20.54 1.04 39.53
C LYS A 7 -19.57 0.51 38.46
N THR A 8 -18.31 0.93 38.55
CA THR A 8 -17.16 0.32 37.87
C THR A 8 -17.05 -1.13 38.30
N LEU A 9 -17.28 -2.07 37.38
CA LEU A 9 -17.01 -3.49 37.59
C LEU A 9 -15.73 -3.87 36.85
N LEU A 10 -14.73 -4.18 37.65
CA LEU A 10 -13.44 -4.74 37.30
C LEU A 10 -13.64 -6.18 36.82
N PHE A 11 -13.01 -6.56 35.70
CA PHE A 11 -12.74 -7.96 35.40
C PHE A 11 -11.38 -8.09 34.72
N THR A 12 -10.36 -8.35 35.54
CA THR A 12 -9.03 -8.81 35.13
C THR A 12 -9.08 -10.30 34.78
N PRO A 13 -8.43 -10.74 33.68
CA PRO A 13 -7.90 -12.10 33.61
C PRO A 13 -6.35 -12.15 33.59
N PRO A 14 -5.77 -13.31 33.94
CA PRO A 14 -4.52 -13.43 34.69
C PRO A 14 -3.24 -13.62 33.85
N LEU A 15 -2.11 -13.36 34.52
CA LEU A 15 -0.73 -13.54 34.06
C LEU A 15 -0.38 -15.02 33.81
N LEU A 16 0.24 -15.32 32.65
CA LEU A 16 1.11 -16.50 32.45
C LEU A 16 2.44 -16.07 31.82
N PHE A 17 3.37 -15.78 32.73
CA PHE A 17 4.79 -16.13 32.74
C PHE A 17 5.34 -16.92 31.55
N LEU A 18 6.25 -16.32 30.76
CA LEU A 18 7.41 -17.03 30.23
C LEU A 18 8.56 -16.06 29.97
N SER A 19 9.44 -15.89 30.95
CA SER A 19 10.79 -15.42 30.67
C SER A 19 11.60 -16.58 30.08
N PRO A 20 12.35 -16.39 28.99
CA PRO A 20 13.45 -17.29 28.66
C PRO A 20 14.75 -16.81 29.36
N PRO A 21 15.44 -17.67 30.13
CA PRO A 21 16.71 -17.35 30.80
C PRO A 21 17.91 -17.29 29.83
N PRO A 22 19.06 -16.75 30.30
CA PRO A 22 20.26 -16.54 29.49
C PRO A 22 21.09 -17.82 29.30
N ASN A 23 21.92 -17.80 28.25
CA ASN A 23 23.06 -18.68 27.95
C ASN A 23 22.79 -19.93 27.09
N PHE A 24 23.14 -19.87 25.81
CA PHE A 24 23.70 -21.03 25.11
C PHE A 24 24.89 -20.59 24.23
N LEU A 25 26.08 -20.96 24.70
CA LEU A 25 27.26 -21.29 23.91
C LEU A 25 28.00 -20.15 23.19
N ARG A 26 28.99 -19.64 23.94
CA ARG A 26 30.31 -19.31 23.43
C ARG A 26 30.88 -20.47 22.61
N LEU A 27 31.16 -20.23 21.33
CA LEU A 27 32.31 -20.83 20.62
C LEU A 27 32.96 -19.70 19.83
N ALA A 28 34.17 -19.32 20.23
CA ALA A 28 35.10 -18.64 19.35
C ALA A 28 35.67 -19.70 18.40
N PRO A 29 35.73 -19.44 17.09
CA PRO A 29 36.76 -20.03 16.25
C PRO A 29 37.84 -18.98 16.00
N ASP A 30 38.89 -19.09 16.81
CA ASP A 30 40.30 -19.13 16.41
C ASP A 30 40.68 -18.55 15.04
N SER A 31 41.56 -17.55 15.12
CA SER A 31 42.73 -17.29 14.25
C SER A 31 42.91 -18.10 12.96
N GLY A 32 43.13 -17.37 11.85
CA GLY A 32 43.59 -17.85 10.55
C GLY A 32 42.42 -17.91 9.56
N ASP A 33 42.33 -17.08 8.53
CA ASP A 33 43.33 -16.99 7.47
C ASP A 33 43.45 -15.57 6.92
N GLN A 34 44.70 -15.13 6.81
CA GLN A 34 45.13 -14.06 5.92
C GLN A 34 45.12 -14.58 4.47
N LEU A 35 44.98 -13.65 3.53
CA LEU A 35 45.15 -13.80 2.07
C LEU A 35 43.90 -14.39 1.40
N LEU A 36 43.17 -13.64 0.58
CA LEU A 36 43.63 -13.13 -0.70
C LEU A 36 42.66 -12.01 -1.11
N ARG A 37 43.18 -10.95 -1.70
CA ARG A 37 42.39 -9.80 -2.20
C ARG A 37 41.12 -10.28 -2.91
N PRO A 38 39.96 -9.58 -2.77
CA PRO A 38 38.86 -9.85 -3.68
C PRO A 38 39.43 -9.68 -5.09
N PRO A 39 39.45 -10.73 -5.94
CA PRO A 39 40.00 -10.57 -7.27
C PRO A 39 39.15 -9.49 -7.93
N LEU A 40 39.81 -8.39 -8.29
CA LEU A 40 39.24 -7.31 -9.08
C LEU A 40 39.05 -7.79 -10.51
N GLU A 41 38.26 -8.85 -10.67
CA GLU A 41 37.97 -9.48 -11.94
C GLU A 41 36.46 -9.75 -12.01
N THR A 42 35.68 -8.68 -11.93
CA THR A 42 34.50 -8.60 -12.80
C THR A 42 34.89 -7.74 -13.99
N ILE A 43 35.66 -8.40 -14.85
CA ILE A 43 35.99 -8.05 -16.21
C ILE A 43 34.74 -7.46 -16.90
N LEU A 44 34.92 -6.28 -17.47
CA LEU A 44 33.98 -5.58 -18.33
C LEU A 44 33.79 -6.35 -19.64
N LEU A 45 33.01 -7.43 -19.62
CA LEU A 45 32.57 -8.12 -20.83
C LEU A 45 31.05 -8.39 -20.77
N ASP A 46 30.38 -7.71 -21.69
CA ASP A 46 29.10 -8.04 -22.30
C ASP A 46 27.84 -8.22 -21.44
N GLY A 47 27.00 -7.18 -21.50
CA GLY A 47 25.57 -7.36 -21.76
C GLY A 47 24.66 -7.70 -20.58
N LYS A 48 25.15 -7.82 -19.34
CA LYS A 48 24.29 -8.11 -18.18
C LYS A 48 24.02 -6.87 -17.35
N VAL A 49 22.88 -6.25 -17.64
CA VAL A 49 22.39 -5.04 -16.98
C VAL A 49 22.15 -5.29 -15.48
N HIS A 50 22.85 -4.56 -14.61
CA HIS A 50 22.68 -4.56 -13.14
C HIS A 50 21.40 -3.81 -12.71
N ARG A 51 20.29 -4.02 -13.42
CA ARG A 51 18.99 -3.44 -13.06
C ARG A 51 18.10 -4.57 -12.58
N SER A 52 17.87 -4.60 -11.27
CA SER A 52 17.05 -5.62 -10.66
C SER A 52 15.60 -5.51 -11.13
N LEU A 53 15.07 -6.61 -11.67
CA LEU A 53 13.64 -6.78 -11.97
C LEU A 53 12.76 -6.84 -10.71
N ALA A 54 13.37 -6.78 -9.52
CA ALA A 54 12.73 -6.89 -8.21
C ALA A 54 11.57 -5.91 -7.96
N ARG A 55 11.46 -4.84 -8.75
CA ARG A 55 10.39 -3.83 -8.64
C ARG A 55 9.32 -3.95 -9.73
N ALA A 56 9.47 -4.85 -10.69
CA ALA A 56 8.50 -5.03 -11.76
C ALA A 56 7.14 -5.44 -11.18
N GLY A 57 6.07 -4.74 -11.56
CA GLY A 57 4.72 -5.08 -11.13
C GLY A 57 4.35 -4.79 -9.67
N LYS A 58 5.28 -4.34 -8.81
CA LYS A 58 5.05 -4.08 -7.36
C LYS A 58 3.76 -3.29 -7.11
N VAL A 59 3.56 -2.20 -7.85
CA VAL A 59 2.40 -1.29 -7.68
C VAL A 59 1.09 -1.93 -8.14
N ARG A 60 1.12 -2.76 -9.19
CA ARG A 60 -0.07 -3.44 -9.72
C ARG A 60 -0.52 -4.61 -8.82
N GLY A 61 0.41 -5.25 -8.11
CA GLY A 61 0.11 -6.31 -7.13
C GLY A 61 -0.29 -5.77 -5.75
N GLN A 62 0.22 -4.59 -5.37
CA GLN A 62 -0.13 -3.94 -4.11
C GLN A 62 -1.52 -3.29 -4.14
N THR A 63 -2.00 -2.86 -5.31
CA THR A 63 -3.30 -2.20 -5.42
C THR A 63 -4.44 -3.23 -5.41
N PRO A 64 -5.50 -3.03 -4.59
CA PRO A 64 -6.63 -3.95 -4.56
C PRO A 64 -7.30 -4.02 -5.92
N LYS A 65 -7.63 -5.23 -6.38
CA LYS A 65 -8.27 -5.43 -7.68
C LYS A 65 -9.76 -5.09 -7.60
N VAL A 66 -10.09 -3.84 -7.89
CA VAL A 66 -11.50 -3.40 -7.95
C VAL A 66 -12.16 -3.90 -9.24
N THR A 67 -13.30 -4.58 -9.10
CA THR A 67 -14.12 -5.01 -10.23
C THR A 67 -14.78 -3.80 -10.90
N LYS A 68 -15.03 -3.90 -12.22
CA LYS A 68 -15.74 -2.83 -12.93
C LYS A 68 -17.19 -2.84 -12.46
N GLN A 69 -17.68 -1.70 -12.00
CA GLN A 69 -19.10 -1.50 -11.72
C GLN A 69 -19.89 -1.45 -13.03
N ASP A 70 -21.08 -2.05 -13.02
CA ASP A 70 -22.01 -1.95 -14.13
C ASP A 70 -22.56 -0.52 -14.21
N LYS A 71 -22.28 0.13 -15.34
CA LYS A 71 -22.76 1.48 -15.65
C LYS A 71 -23.58 1.42 -16.91
N LYS A 72 -24.71 2.15 -16.92
CA LYS A 72 -25.54 2.29 -18.11
C LYS A 72 -24.70 2.81 -19.27
N LYS A 73 -24.87 2.21 -20.45
CA LYS A 73 -24.17 2.62 -21.67
C LYS A 73 -24.52 4.09 -21.95
N LYS A 74 -23.49 4.92 -22.13
CA LYS A 74 -23.71 6.28 -22.62
C LYS A 74 -24.13 6.20 -24.08
N PRO A 75 -25.11 6.99 -24.54
CA PRO A 75 -25.42 7.07 -25.96
C PRO A 75 -24.18 7.56 -26.72
N SER A 76 -24.03 7.08 -27.95
CA SER A 76 -22.89 7.39 -28.83
C SER A 76 -23.25 8.46 -29.87
N GLY A 77 -22.24 9.01 -30.56
CA GLY A 77 -22.44 9.90 -31.72
C GLY A 77 -23.18 11.21 -31.42
N ARG A 78 -24.19 11.51 -32.24
CA ARG A 78 -24.97 12.77 -32.20
C ARG A 78 -25.66 12.97 -30.86
N ALA A 79 -26.27 11.91 -30.32
CA ALA A 79 -26.97 11.96 -29.04
C ALA A 79 -26.00 12.30 -27.89
N HIS A 80 -24.77 11.77 -27.91
CA HIS A 80 -23.73 12.14 -26.94
C HIS A 80 -23.37 13.62 -27.02
N LYS A 81 -23.12 14.11 -28.24
CA LYS A 81 -22.76 15.52 -28.48
C LYS A 81 -23.88 16.47 -28.03
N ARG A 82 -25.15 16.11 -28.25
CA ARG A 82 -26.28 16.91 -27.77
C ARG A 82 -26.30 17.01 -26.25
N MET A 83 -26.24 15.88 -25.54
CA MET A 83 -26.16 15.89 -24.07
C MET A 83 -24.94 16.67 -23.54
N GLN A 84 -23.79 16.61 -24.23
CA GLN A 84 -22.59 17.34 -23.82
C GLN A 84 -22.75 18.86 -24.01
N TYR A 85 -23.37 19.29 -25.11
CA TYR A 85 -23.70 20.69 -25.35
C TYR A 85 -24.69 21.22 -24.30
N ASP A 86 -25.78 20.47 -24.08
CA ASP A 86 -26.80 20.85 -23.10
C ASP A 86 -26.19 21.00 -21.71
N ARG A 87 -25.35 20.04 -21.26
CA ARG A 87 -24.63 20.11 -19.97
C ARG A 87 -23.65 21.27 -19.86
N ARG A 88 -22.91 21.58 -20.93
CA ARG A 88 -21.82 22.59 -20.88
C ARG A 88 -22.31 24.01 -21.04
N PHE A 89 -23.30 24.22 -21.88
CA PHE A 89 -23.65 25.56 -22.34
C PHE A 89 -25.08 25.97 -22.00
N VAL A 90 -26.03 25.02 -21.96
CA VAL A 90 -27.45 25.34 -21.73
C VAL A 90 -27.80 25.25 -20.25
N THR A 91 -27.43 24.14 -19.59
CA THR A 91 -27.69 23.96 -18.16
C THR A 91 -26.81 24.88 -17.30
N ALA A 92 -25.55 25.11 -17.68
CA ALA A 92 -24.63 25.97 -16.94
C ALA A 92 -24.99 27.47 -17.02
N SER A 93 -25.58 27.92 -18.13
CA SER A 93 -26.05 29.31 -18.27
C SER A 93 -27.34 29.56 -17.50
N ASN A 94 -28.24 28.57 -17.47
CA ASN A 94 -29.51 28.68 -16.74
C ASN A 94 -29.38 28.52 -15.22
N HIS A 95 -28.38 27.78 -14.71
CA HIS A 95 -28.17 27.60 -13.27
C HIS A 95 -27.47 28.78 -12.57
N ASN A 96 -26.88 29.72 -13.30
CA ASN A 96 -26.29 30.94 -12.73
C ASN A 96 -27.33 32.07 -12.52
N LEU A 97 -28.56 31.91 -13.05
CA LEU A 97 -29.66 32.87 -12.93
C LEU A 97 -30.80 32.39 -12.01
N LEU A 98 -30.68 31.20 -11.42
CA LEU A 98 -31.66 30.58 -10.51
C LEU A 98 -31.04 30.18 -9.16
N ILE A 99 -29.98 30.88 -8.78
CA ILE A 99 -29.36 30.82 -7.44
C ILE A 99 -29.12 32.27 -6.99
N PHE A 100 -30.19 33.06 -6.95
CA PHE A 100 -30.40 34.23 -6.10
C PHE A 100 -31.89 34.33 -5.80
#